data_AF-A0A7C9LRR4-F1
#
_entry.id   AF-A0A7C9LRR4-F1
#
_cell.length_a   1.000
_cell.length_b   1.000
_cell.length_c   1.000
_cell.angle_alpha   90.00
_cell.angle_beta   90.00
_cell.angle_gamma   90.00
#
_symmetry.space_group_name_H-M   'P 1'
#
loop_
_entity.id
_entity.type
_entity.pdbx_description
1 polymer ?
#
loop_
_entity_poly.entity_id
_entity_poly.type
_entity_poly.pdbx_seq_one_letter_code
_entity_poly.pdbx_strand_id
1 'polypeptide(L)'
;MSTKDPATEAEFTRKMVLGILGTLEQKGLLSKEEVDGIIRAARQQAQPRSPRPLGGPAGPGTVWVRPGQVHEPVDRSTPVAIPNVQRSPELVKAEAALPVIDLDLG
;
A
#
# COMPACT_ATOMS: atom_id res chain seq x y z
N MET A 1 -11.08 21.92 -35.25
CA MET A 1 -10.71 20.86 -34.30
C MET A 1 -11.39 21.19 -32.98
N SER A 2 -12.34 20.36 -32.52
CA SER A 2 -13.14 20.66 -31.34
C SER A 2 -12.28 20.44 -30.09
N THR A 3 -11.87 21.53 -29.43
CA THR A 3 -11.07 21.54 -28.21
C THR A 3 -11.99 21.45 -27.00
N LYS A 4 -12.61 20.29 -26.78
CA LYS A 4 -13.36 20.08 -25.53
C LYS A 4 -12.38 19.93 -24.38
N ASP A 5 -12.75 20.53 -23.25
CA ASP A 5 -11.98 20.40 -22.02
C ASP A 5 -11.92 18.92 -21.60
N PRO A 6 -10.73 18.38 -21.30
CA PRO A 6 -10.56 16.96 -20.95
C PRO A 6 -11.38 16.55 -19.72
N ALA A 7 -11.63 17.44 -18.76
CA ALA A 7 -12.46 17.12 -17.61
C ALA A 7 -13.93 16.91 -18.02
N THR A 8 -14.44 17.75 -18.91
CA THR A 8 -15.78 17.62 -19.48
C THR A 8 -15.95 16.29 -20.26
N GLU A 9 -14.95 15.89 -21.04
CA GLU A 9 -14.98 14.61 -21.75
C GLU A 9 -14.94 13.40 -20.81
N ALA A 10 -14.16 13.48 -19.73
CA ALA A 10 -14.10 12.44 -18.71
C ALA A 10 -15.44 12.28 -17.97
N GLU A 11 -16.13 13.39 -17.64
CA GLU A 11 -17.46 13.35 -17.04
C GLU A 11 -18.51 12.76 -17.98
N PHE A 12 -18.49 13.17 -19.25
CA PHE A 12 -19.38 12.62 -20.27
C PHE A 12 -19.20 11.11 -20.40
N THR A 13 -17.94 10.66 -20.47
CA THR A 13 -17.60 9.25 -20.56
C THR A 13 -18.08 8.47 -19.34
N ARG A 14 -17.90 9.03 -18.12
CA ARG A 14 -18.40 8.42 -16.89
C ARG A 14 -19.93 8.26 -16.91
N LYS A 15 -20.67 9.30 -17.32
CA LYS A 15 -22.14 9.27 -17.42
C LYS A 15 -22.60 8.23 -18.44
N MET A 16 -21.95 8.18 -19.60
CA MET A 16 -22.26 7.22 -20.67
C MET A 16 -22.05 5.77 -20.20
N VAL A 17 -20.90 5.47 -19.58
CA VAL A 17 -20.61 4.13 -19.06
C VAL A 17 -21.61 3.70 -18.00
N LEU A 18 -21.96 4.59 -17.06
CA LEU A 18 -22.96 4.29 -16.04
C LEU A 18 -24.36 4.03 -16.64
N GLY A 19 -24.75 4.80 -17.67
CA GLY A 19 -25.97 4.55 -18.41
C GLY A 19 -25.99 3.17 -19.07
N ILE A 20 -24.89 2.79 -19.74
CA ILE A 20 -24.77 1.47 -20.37
C ILE A 20 -24.89 0.36 -19.32
N LEU A 21 -24.12 0.45 -18.23
CA LEU A 21 -24.17 -0.55 -17.15
C LEU A 21 -25.57 -0.69 -16.55
N GLY A 22 -26.28 0.43 -16.30
CA GLY A 22 -27.66 0.41 -15.81
C GLY A 22 -28.62 -0.26 -16.80
N THR A 23 -28.45 -0.05 -18.11
CA THR A 23 -29.29 -0.73 -19.11
C THR A 23 -28.99 -2.23 -19.20
N LEU A 24 -27.74 -2.64 -19.01
CA LEU A 24 -27.35 -4.06 -18.98
C LEU A 24 -27.89 -4.77 -17.74
N GLU A 25 -27.87 -4.09 -16.58
CA GLU A 25 -28.49 -4.56 -15.34
C GLU A 25 -30.00 -4.72 -15.51
N GLN A 26 -30.68 -3.68 -16.02
CA GLN A 26 -32.13 -3.69 -16.20
C GLN A 26 -32.59 -4.79 -17.18
N LYS A 27 -31.77 -5.11 -18.18
CA LYS A 27 -32.02 -6.22 -19.11
C LYS A 27 -31.65 -7.59 -18.56
N GLY A 28 -31.09 -7.67 -17.34
CA GLY A 28 -30.64 -8.92 -16.74
C GLY A 28 -29.41 -9.54 -17.42
N LEU A 29 -28.69 -8.77 -18.23
CA LEU A 29 -27.43 -9.21 -18.85
C LEU A 29 -26.25 -9.12 -17.89
N LEU A 30 -26.38 -8.27 -16.87
CA LEU A 30 -25.50 -8.20 -15.72
C LEU A 30 -26.35 -8.28 -14.46
N SER A 31 -25.87 -9.01 -13.48
CA SER A 31 -26.35 -8.91 -12.11
C SER A 31 -25.87 -7.62 -11.45
N LYS A 32 -26.56 -7.20 -10.40
CA LYS A 32 -26.16 -6.06 -9.58
C LYS A 32 -24.75 -6.23 -9.00
N GLU A 33 -24.40 -7.44 -8.59
CA GLU A 33 -23.09 -7.78 -8.04
C GLU A 33 -21.96 -7.60 -9.07
N GLU A 34 -22.22 -7.96 -10.33
CA GLU A 34 -21.28 -7.76 -11.44
C GLU A 34 -21.08 -6.27 -11.74
N VAL A 35 -22.16 -5.48 -11.75
CA VAL A 35 -22.08 -4.02 -11.93
C VAL A 35 -21.25 -3.38 -10.82
N ASP A 36 -21.52 -3.74 -9.56
CA ASP A 36 -20.77 -3.27 -8.40
C ASP A 36 -19.29 -3.67 -8.48
N GLY A 37 -19.01 -4.90 -8.93
CA GLY A 37 -17.66 -5.42 -9.17
C GLY A 37 -16.90 -4.62 -10.23
N ILE A 38 -17.54 -4.32 -11.35
CA ILE A 38 -16.96 -3.51 -12.43
C ILE A 38 -16.64 -2.09 -11.94
N ILE A 39 -17.57 -1.44 -11.23
CA ILE A 39 -17.36 -0.09 -10.69
C ILE A 39 -16.20 -0.08 -9.70
N ARG A 40 -16.12 -1.10 -8.82
CA ARG A 40 -15.02 -1.24 -7.86
C ARG A 40 -13.68 -1.43 -8.57
N ALA A 41 -13.60 -2.32 -9.56
CA ALA A 41 -12.38 -2.57 -10.33
C ALA A 41 -11.91 -1.32 -11.08
N ALA A 42 -12.84 -0.58 -11.71
CA ALA A 42 -12.54 0.67 -12.40
C ALA A 42 -11.93 1.72 -11.45
N ARG A 43 -12.48 1.87 -10.23
CA ARG A 43 -11.92 2.77 -9.22
C ARG A 43 -10.50 2.37 -8.82
N GLN A 44 -10.24 1.07 -8.65
CA GLN A 44 -8.91 0.57 -8.30
C GLN A 44 -7.87 0.84 -9.40
N GLN A 45 -8.27 0.77 -10.68
CA GLN A 45 -7.38 1.09 -11.79
C GLN A 45 -7.15 2.59 -11.96
N ALA A 46 -8.15 3.41 -11.65
CA ALA A 46 -8.03 4.87 -11.71
C ALA A 46 -7.17 5.44 -10.58
N GLN A 47 -7.01 4.71 -9.47
CA GLN A 47 -6.15 5.14 -8.38
C GLN A 47 -4.68 4.94 -8.79
N PRO A 48 -3.83 5.99 -8.76
CA PRO A 48 -2.40 5.81 -9.00
C PRO A 48 -1.84 4.84 -7.95
N ARG A 49 -1.14 3.80 -8.41
CA ARG A 49 -0.49 2.84 -7.50
C ARG A 49 0.45 3.62 -6.59
N SER A 50 0.24 3.54 -5.28
CA SER A 50 1.21 4.07 -4.34
C SER A 50 2.56 3.40 -4.59
N PRO A 51 3.68 4.15 -4.56
CA PRO A 51 5.00 3.55 -4.71
C PRO A 51 5.14 2.48 -3.63
N ARG A 52 5.35 1.23 -4.06
CA ARG A 52 5.57 0.12 -3.14
C ARG A 52 6.80 0.47 -2.30
N PRO A 53 6.70 0.59 -0.96
CA PRO A 53 7.88 0.82 -0.15
C PRO A 53 8.85 -0.34 -0.42
N LEU A 54 10.09 0.01 -0.72
CA LEU A 54 11.16 -0.96 -0.88
C LEU A 54 11.33 -1.65 0.48
N GLY A 55 10.84 -2.89 0.57
CA GLY A 55 10.91 -3.69 1.78
C GLY A 55 12.36 -3.94 2.16
N GLY A 56 12.71 -3.61 3.39
CA GLY A 56 13.99 -3.89 4.03
C GLY A 56 13.99 -3.32 5.45
N PRO A 57 14.97 -3.66 6.30
CA PRO A 57 15.06 -3.20 7.70
C PRO A 57 15.41 -1.70 7.83
N ALA A 58 15.01 -0.88 6.86
CA ALA A 58 15.21 0.56 6.90
C ALA A 58 14.49 1.11 8.13
N GLY A 59 15.27 1.67 9.06
CA GLY A 59 14.74 2.38 10.20
C GLY A 59 13.92 3.60 9.77
N PRO A 60 13.08 4.15 10.66
CA PRO A 60 12.30 5.34 10.37
C PRO A 60 13.20 6.47 9.86
N GLY A 61 12.88 7.02 8.68
CA GLY A 61 13.65 8.09 8.03
C GLY A 61 14.73 7.63 7.04
N THR A 62 14.88 6.33 6.78
CA THR A 62 15.80 5.82 5.75
C THR A 62 15.03 5.25 4.54
N VAL A 63 15.51 5.55 3.33
CA VAL A 63 14.93 5.07 2.06
C VAL A 63 15.95 4.20 1.35
N TRP A 64 15.55 2.99 0.97
CA TRP A 64 16.37 2.13 0.12
C TRP A 64 16.46 2.74 -1.28
N VAL A 65 17.68 2.93 -1.75
CA VAL A 65 17.97 3.45 -3.09
C VAL A 65 18.40 2.28 -3.98
N ARG A 66 17.92 2.24 -5.23
CA ARG A 66 18.35 1.21 -6.19
C ARG A 66 19.77 1.49 -6.68
N PRO A 67 20.56 0.45 -7.06
CA PRO A 67 21.85 0.66 -7.71
C PRO A 67 21.69 1.55 -8.96
N GLY A 68 22.40 2.68 -9.01
CA GLY A 68 22.35 3.65 -10.11
C GLY A 68 21.40 4.84 -9.93
N GLN A 69 20.64 4.90 -8.84
CA GLN A 69 19.79 6.06 -8.53
C GLN A 69 20.59 7.08 -7.70
N VAL A 70 20.55 8.37 -8.09
CA VAL A 70 21.22 9.46 -7.35
C VAL A 70 20.55 9.60 -5.99
N HIS A 71 21.34 9.54 -4.92
CA HIS A 71 20.86 9.77 -3.56
C HIS A 71 20.46 11.24 -3.40
N GLU A 72 19.19 11.53 -3.10
CA GLU A 72 18.81 12.86 -2.63
C GLU A 72 19.32 13.03 -1.19
N PRO A 73 20.11 14.07 -0.90
CA PRO A 73 20.60 14.32 0.45
C PRO A 73 19.40 14.60 1.35
N VAL A 74 19.27 13.80 2.41
CA VAL A 74 18.27 14.02 3.45
C VAL A 74 18.46 15.43 4.03
N ASP A 75 17.40 16.23 4.01
CA ASP A 75 17.39 17.56 4.62
C ASP A 75 17.61 17.45 6.13
N ARG A 76 18.78 17.91 6.58
CA ARG A 76 19.22 17.87 7.99
C ARG A 76 18.68 19.03 8.81
N SER A 77 17.91 19.94 8.22
CA SER A 77 17.35 21.09 8.91
C SER A 77 16.17 20.73 9.83
N THR A 78 15.57 19.55 9.64
CA THR A 78 14.47 19.08 10.47
C THR A 78 15.02 18.33 11.70
N PRO A 79 14.80 18.81 12.94
CA PRO A 79 15.26 18.11 14.13
C PRO A 79 14.52 16.77 14.28
N VAL A 80 15.29 15.68 14.32
CA VAL A 80 14.76 14.35 14.62
C VAL A 80 14.39 14.33 16.11
N ALA A 81 13.09 14.35 16.42
CA ALA A 81 12.62 14.15 17.78
C ALA A 81 12.93 12.69 18.19
N ILE A 82 13.82 12.51 19.18
CA ILE A 82 14.07 11.20 19.78
C ILE A 82 12.83 10.86 20.62
N PRO A 83 12.03 9.82 20.29
CA PRO A 83 10.96 9.39 21.15
C PRO A 83 11.55 8.96 22.50
N ASN A 84 10.94 9.41 23.60
CA ASN A 84 11.38 9.15 24.97
C ASN A 84 11.19 7.65 25.31
N VAL A 85 12.16 6.82 24.92
CA VAL A 85 12.19 5.39 25.27
C VAL A 85 12.74 5.26 26.69
N GLN A 86 11.86 5.28 27.69
CA GLN A 86 12.21 4.83 29.03
C GLN A 86 12.49 3.33 28.98
N ARG A 87 13.77 2.96 29.07
CA ARG A 87 14.18 1.56 29.20
C ARG A 87 13.80 1.09 30.61
N SER A 88 12.63 0.48 30.78
CA SER A 88 12.32 -0.23 32.04
C SER A 88 13.29 -1.39 32.21
N PRO A 89 14.06 -1.47 33.30
CA PRO A 89 14.83 -2.67 33.60
C PRO A 89 13.86 -3.73 34.12
N GLU A 90 13.35 -4.57 33.23
CA GLU A 90 12.70 -5.80 33.67
C GLU A 90 13.80 -6.75 34.16
N LEU A 91 13.83 -6.95 35.48
CA LEU A 91 14.69 -7.91 36.16
C LEU A 91 14.31 -9.31 35.66
N VAL A 92 15.11 -9.84 34.73
CA VAL A 92 15.00 -11.21 34.24
C VAL A 92 15.24 -12.16 35.42
N LYS A 93 14.16 -12.65 36.03
CA LYS A 93 14.19 -13.83 36.89
C LYS A 93 14.38 -15.03 35.97
N ALA A 94 15.65 -15.39 35.77
CA ALA A 94 16.06 -16.57 35.03
C ALA A 94 15.57 -17.83 35.75
N GLU A 95 14.58 -18.50 35.17
CA GLU A 95 14.36 -19.94 35.38
C GLU A 95 13.70 -20.51 34.12
N ALA A 96 14.51 -20.69 33.08
CA ALA A 96 14.19 -21.55 31.95
C ALA A 96 15.29 -22.63 31.95
N ALA A 97 14.95 -23.80 32.48
CA ALA A 97 15.79 -24.99 32.39
C ALA A 97 16.13 -25.25 30.93
N LEU A 98 17.43 -25.25 30.61
CA LEU A 98 17.91 -25.68 29.30
C LEU A 98 17.72 -27.21 29.21
N PRO A 99 17.09 -27.76 28.17
CA PRO A 99 17.09 -29.21 27.97
C PRO A 99 18.52 -29.67 27.64
N VAL A 100 19.07 -30.54 28.49
CA VAL A 100 20.30 -31.29 28.19
C VAL A 100 19.92 -32.33 27.14
N ILE A 101 20.51 -32.21 25.94
CA ILE A 101 20.37 -33.21 24.89
C ILE A 101 21.43 -34.28 25.17
N ASP A 102 21.01 -35.48 25.58
CA ASP A 102 21.87 -36.66 25.63
C ASP A 102 22.13 -37.18 24.20
N LEU A 103 23.40 -37.21 23.80
CA LEU A 103 23.87 -37.88 22.60
C LEU A 103 24.48 -39.22 23.00
N ASP A 104 23.64 -40.22 23.24
CA ASP A 104 24.08 -41.62 23.27
C ASP A 104 24.28 -42.08 21.82
N LEU A 105 25.54 -42.10 21.39
CA LEU A 105 26.02 -42.77 20.18
C LEU A 105 26.33 -44.23 20.55
N GLY A 106 25.55 -45.16 19.99
CA GLY A 106 25.77 -46.60 20.12
C GLY A 106 27.01 -47.12 19.43
#